data_AF-A0A8E2JX78-F1
#
_entry.id   AF-A0A8E2JX78-F1
#
_cell.length_a   1.000
_cell.length_b   1.000
_cell.length_c   1.000
_cell.angle_alpha   90.00
_cell.angle_beta   90.00
_cell.angle_gamma   90.00
#
_symmetry.space_group_name_H-M   'P 1'
#
loop_
_entity.id
_entity.type
_entity.pdbx_description
1 polymer ?
#
loop_
_entity_poly.entity_id
_entity_poly.type
_entity_poly.pdbx_seq_one_letter_code
_entity_poly.pdbx_strand_id
1 'polypeptide(L)'
;MGGFLGGGKEGVRIWDIRDTYGTSSGVDKNVADKPKKNLLVCEQHLGDSFAAAFGDEKGELERFVVLQRGHGFVSVGDSIQQLVYRAISTQENAAVQQKAEIMAEDEGVEVNFLTEEEARDCAEMNVPS
;
A
#
# COMPACT_ATOMS: atom_id res chain seq x y z
N MET A 1 -3.11 -5.50 12.25
CA MET A 1 -2.24 -4.36 11.85
C MET A 1 -1.51 -3.88 13.09
N GLY A 2 -0.38 -4.50 13.41
CA GLY A 2 0.52 -4.00 14.44
C GLY A 2 1.23 -2.73 13.94
N GLY A 3 1.45 -1.78 14.84
CA GLY A 3 1.85 -0.39 14.60
C GLY A 3 3.09 -0.15 13.72
N PHE A 4 3.01 0.99 13.05
CA PHE A 4 3.91 1.54 12.01
C PHE A 4 3.86 0.74 10.71
N LEU A 5 3.86 1.43 9.56
CA LEU A 5 3.58 0.86 8.23
C LEU A 5 4.63 -0.15 7.74
N GLY A 6 5.44 -0.72 8.65
CA GLY A 6 6.47 -1.71 8.46
C GLY A 6 7.74 -1.12 7.83
N GLY A 7 8.85 -1.19 8.56
CA GLY A 7 10.17 -1.08 7.96
C GLY A 7 10.58 -2.44 7.40
N GLY A 8 10.64 -2.60 6.07
CA GLY A 8 11.12 -3.84 5.43
C GLY A 8 10.18 -4.44 4.39
N LYS A 9 10.40 -5.74 4.06
CA LYS A 9 9.66 -6.47 2.99
C LYS A 9 8.16 -6.68 3.29
N GLU A 10 7.74 -6.56 4.54
CA GLU A 10 6.34 -6.63 4.98
C GLU A 10 5.66 -5.27 5.16
N GLY A 11 6.37 -4.16 4.90
CA GLY A 11 5.80 -2.82 4.94
C GLY A 11 4.67 -2.61 3.94
N VAL A 12 3.85 -1.57 4.15
CA VAL A 12 2.73 -1.25 3.27
C VAL A 12 3.25 -1.02 1.85
N ARG A 13 2.72 -1.78 0.90
CA ARG A 13 3.20 -1.76 -0.47
C ARG A 13 2.80 -0.46 -1.14
N ILE A 14 3.79 0.23 -1.70
CA ILE A 14 3.58 1.39 -2.56
C ILE A 14 3.53 0.89 -4.00
N TRP A 15 2.36 0.97 -4.63
CA TRP A 15 2.20 0.77 -6.05
C TRP A 15 2.48 2.07 -6.79
N ASP A 16 3.43 2.02 -7.73
CA ASP A 16 3.78 3.14 -8.60
C ASP A 16 3.24 2.88 -10.01
N ILE A 17 2.24 3.67 -10.41
CA ILE A 17 1.63 3.62 -11.73
C ILE A 17 2.61 3.92 -12.87
N ARG A 18 3.77 4.53 -12.59
CA ARG A 18 4.82 4.70 -13.61
C ARG A 18 5.40 3.38 -14.08
N ASP A 19 5.43 2.37 -13.22
CA ASP A 19 6.00 1.06 -13.54
C ASP A 19 5.12 0.30 -14.53
N THR A 20 3.82 0.63 -14.60
CA THR A 20 2.83 0.03 -15.49
C THR A 20 2.66 0.76 -16.82
N TYR A 21 2.99 2.05 -16.89
CA TYR A 21 2.93 2.78 -18.16
C TYR A 21 3.93 2.26 -19.21
N GLY A 22 5.02 1.60 -18.80
CA GLY A 22 6.06 1.08 -19.71
C GLY A 22 5.77 -0.28 -20.34
N THR A 23 4.80 -1.03 -19.83
CA THR A 23 4.48 -2.40 -20.29
C THR A 23 3.58 -2.43 -21.52
N SER A 24 3.02 -1.29 -21.95
CA SER A 24 2.37 -1.14 -23.26
C SER A 24 3.43 -1.02 -24.38
N SER A 25 4.24 -2.07 -24.51
CA SER A 25 5.13 -2.32 -25.65
C SER A 25 4.28 -2.66 -26.88
N GLY A 26 3.59 -1.68 -27.46
CA GLY A 26 2.78 -1.94 -28.66
C GLY A 26 2.00 -0.76 -29.25
N VAL A 27 1.95 0.41 -28.62
CA VAL A 27 1.25 1.56 -29.21
C VAL A 27 2.23 2.43 -30.00
N ASP A 28 1.90 2.58 -31.28
CA ASP A 28 2.60 3.24 -32.37
C ASP A 28 3.43 4.47 -31.99
N LYS A 29 4.65 4.57 -32.56
CA LYS A 29 5.61 5.66 -32.33
C LYS A 29 5.21 6.98 -33.02
N ASN A 30 3.93 7.18 -33.34
CA ASN A 30 3.42 8.38 -33.98
C ASN A 30 2.82 9.35 -32.94
N VAL A 31 3.32 10.58 -32.99
CA VAL A 31 3.31 11.60 -31.94
C VAL A 31 1.96 12.33 -31.82
N ALA A 32 0.89 11.63 -31.44
CA ALA A 32 -0.41 12.29 -31.21
C ALA A 32 -1.24 11.76 -30.03
N ASP A 33 -1.00 10.53 -29.57
CA ASP A 33 -1.85 9.91 -28.54
C ASP A 33 -1.00 9.19 -27.48
N LYS A 34 -0.13 9.94 -26.80
CA LYS A 34 0.53 9.41 -25.60
C LYS A 34 -0.57 9.17 -24.55
N PRO A 35 -0.67 7.95 -23.97
CA PRO A 35 -1.61 7.70 -22.89
C PRO A 35 -1.37 8.73 -21.80
N LYS A 36 -2.41 9.52 -21.49
CA LYS A 36 -2.30 10.58 -20.50
C LYS A 36 -1.97 9.94 -19.15
N LYS A 37 -0.88 10.39 -18.54
CA LYS A 37 -0.44 9.93 -17.21
C LYS A 37 -1.34 10.55 -16.13
N ASN A 38 -2.60 10.13 -16.10
CA ASN A 38 -3.62 10.72 -15.25
C ASN A 38 -3.57 10.21 -13.80
N LEU A 39 -2.63 9.31 -13.46
CA LEU A 39 -2.49 8.67 -12.14
C LEU A 39 -3.74 7.90 -11.65
N LEU A 40 -4.74 7.76 -12.52
CA LEU A 40 -5.98 7.03 -12.26
C LEU A 40 -5.89 5.61 -12.80
N VAL A 41 -6.41 4.65 -12.02
CA VAL A 41 -6.63 3.28 -12.46
C VAL A 41 -7.95 3.23 -13.24
N CYS A 42 -7.91 3.63 -14.51
CA CYS A 42 -9.09 3.70 -15.38
C CYS A 42 -9.07 2.70 -16.53
N GLU A 43 -8.00 1.91 -16.65
CA GLU A 43 -7.81 0.91 -17.70
C GLU A 43 -7.59 -0.47 -17.10
N GLN A 44 -8.00 -1.51 -17.81
CA GLN A 44 -7.94 -2.88 -17.34
C GLN A 44 -6.51 -3.31 -16.97
N HIS A 45 -5.53 -2.99 -17.82
CA HIS A 45 -4.12 -3.35 -17.57
C HIS A 45 -3.54 -2.67 -16.31
N LEU A 46 -4.01 -1.46 -15.99
CA LEU A 46 -3.65 -0.76 -14.76
C LEU A 46 -4.31 -1.43 -13.54
N GLY A 47 -5.57 -1.85 -13.70
CA GLY A 47 -6.31 -2.60 -12.68
C GLY A 47 -5.66 -3.94 -12.37
N ASP A 48 -5.22 -4.68 -13.38
CA ASP A 48 -4.56 -5.99 -13.21
C ASP A 48 -3.24 -5.85 -12.45
N SER A 49 -2.42 -4.86 -12.81
CA SER A 49 -1.18 -4.61 -12.06
C SER A 49 -1.44 -4.07 -10.65
N PHE A 50 -2.50 -3.27 -10.47
CA PHE A 50 -2.86 -2.77 -9.15
C PHE A 50 -3.36 -3.91 -8.26
N ALA A 51 -4.17 -4.83 -8.80
CA ALA A 51 -4.62 -6.04 -8.09
C ALA A 51 -3.44 -6.94 -7.71
N ALA A 52 -2.45 -7.10 -8.59
CA ALA A 52 -1.22 -7.82 -8.30
C ALA A 52 -0.40 -7.20 -7.14
N ALA A 53 -0.64 -5.94 -6.76
CA ALA A 53 0.00 -5.34 -5.59
C ALA A 53 -0.61 -5.81 -4.25
N PHE A 54 -1.83 -6.36 -4.26
CA PHE A 54 -2.49 -6.92 -3.08
C PHE A 54 -2.18 -8.40 -2.86
N GLY A 55 -1.87 -9.13 -3.94
CA GLY A 55 -1.66 -10.58 -3.92
C GLY A 55 -0.20 -11.00 -3.84
N ASP A 56 0.03 -12.23 -3.39
CA ASP A 56 1.30 -12.94 -3.54
C ASP A 56 1.47 -13.52 -4.95
N GLU A 57 2.60 -14.20 -5.22
CA GLU A 57 2.85 -14.86 -6.51
C GLU A 57 1.82 -15.95 -6.88
N LYS A 58 1.02 -16.41 -5.90
CA LYS A 58 -0.02 -17.42 -6.06
C LYS A 58 -1.41 -16.81 -6.24
N GLY A 59 -1.53 -15.48 -6.15
CA GLY A 59 -2.79 -14.74 -6.26
C GLY A 59 -3.61 -14.72 -4.97
N GLU A 60 -3.05 -15.17 -3.86
CA GLU A 60 -3.69 -15.09 -2.54
C GLU A 60 -3.50 -13.70 -1.96
N LEU A 61 -4.52 -13.20 -1.26
CA LEU A 61 -4.51 -11.85 -0.70
C LEU A 61 -3.52 -11.76 0.47
N GLU A 62 -2.32 -11.27 0.19
CA GLU A 62 -1.26 -11.07 1.20
C GLU A 62 -1.47 -9.74 1.95
N ARG A 63 -1.96 -8.71 1.24
CA ARG A 63 -2.01 -7.33 1.76
C ARG A 63 -3.42 -6.79 1.65
N PHE A 64 -3.87 -6.15 2.72
CA PHE A 64 -5.20 -5.55 2.78
C PHE A 64 -5.21 -4.06 2.46
N VAL A 65 -4.02 -3.45 2.32
CA VAL A 65 -3.84 -2.02 2.09
C VAL A 65 -2.68 -1.82 1.11
N VAL A 66 -2.91 -1.03 0.07
CA VAL A 66 -1.89 -0.63 -0.92
C VAL A 66 -1.93 0.88 -1.09
N LEU A 67 -0.77 1.52 -0.97
CA LEU A 67 -0.59 2.94 -1.23
C LEU A 67 -0.40 3.17 -2.72
N GLN A 68 -1.11 4.14 -3.28
CA GLN A 68 -0.94 4.61 -4.65
C GLN A 68 -0.09 5.88 -4.65
N ARG A 69 1.11 5.82 -5.22
CA ARG A 69 2.02 6.96 -5.27
C ARG A 69 1.34 8.18 -5.92
N GLY A 70 1.29 9.28 -5.18
CA GLY A 70 0.76 10.56 -5.68
C GLY A 70 -0.77 10.62 -5.82
N HIS A 71 -1.49 9.66 -5.23
CA HIS A 71 -2.95 9.63 -5.26
C HIS A 71 -3.54 9.44 -3.85
N GLY A 72 -3.25 8.31 -3.22
CA GLY A 72 -3.86 7.96 -1.94
C GLY A 72 -3.59 6.50 -1.59
N PHE A 73 -4.59 5.81 -1.07
CA PHE A 73 -4.48 4.39 -0.77
C PHE A 73 -5.82 3.69 -0.99
N VAL A 74 -5.75 2.37 -1.11
CA VAL A 74 -6.94 1.51 -1.21
C VAL A 74 -6.81 0.43 -0.15
N SER A 75 -7.90 0.20 0.59
CA SER A 75 -8.05 -0.91 1.52
C SER A 75 -9.11 -1.90 1.01
N VAL A 76 -8.92 -3.17 1.36
CA VAL A 76 -9.87 -4.25 1.06
C VAL A 76 -10.27 -4.98 2.34
N GLY A 77 -11.45 -5.59 2.34
CA GLY A 77 -11.97 -6.38 3.46
C GLY A 77 -13.22 -7.14 3.07
N ASP A 78 -13.55 -8.13 3.89
CA ASP A 78 -14.68 -9.05 3.70
C ASP A 78 -16.02 -8.41 4.08
N SER A 79 -15.97 -7.25 4.74
CA SER A 79 -17.13 -6.44 5.10
C SER A 79 -16.78 -4.96 5.08
N ILE A 80 -17.81 -4.11 4.93
CA ILE A 80 -17.66 -2.65 4.98
C ILE A 80 -17.04 -2.23 6.31
N GLN A 81 -17.48 -2.82 7.43
CA GLN A 81 -16.98 -2.51 8.76
C GLN A 81 -15.47 -2.78 8.88
N GLN A 82 -15.03 -3.94 8.40
CA GLN A 82 -13.61 -4.31 8.40
C GLN A 82 -12.80 -3.37 7.49
N LEU A 83 -13.31 -3.04 6.31
CA LEU A 83 -12.66 -2.14 5.36
C LEU A 83 -12.50 -0.72 5.94
N VAL A 84 -13.54 -0.19 6.59
CA VAL A 84 -13.53 1.12 7.25
C VAL A 84 -12.56 1.12 8.42
N TYR A 85 -12.60 0.09 9.28
CA TYR A 85 -11.65 -0.05 10.37
C TYR A 85 -10.20 -0.04 9.86
N ARG A 86 -9.89 -0.86 8.86
CA ARG A 86 -8.57 -0.92 8.25
C ARG A 86 -8.12 0.41 7.65
N ALA A 87 -9.03 1.14 6.98
CA ALA A 87 -8.73 2.44 6.40
C ALA A 87 -8.37 3.48 7.47
N ILE A 88 -9.16 3.56 8.54
CA ILE A 88 -8.93 4.49 9.65
C ILE A 88 -7.62 4.13 10.35
N SER A 89 -7.43 2.87 10.72
CA SER A 89 -6.19 2.42 11.37
C SER A 89 -4.95 2.70 10.52
N THR A 90 -5.04 2.57 9.19
CA THR A 90 -3.94 2.92 8.28
C THR A 90 -3.60 4.40 8.36
N GLN A 91 -4.62 5.26 8.30
CA GLN A 91 -4.42 6.71 8.35
C GLN A 91 -3.84 7.18 9.68
N GLU A 92 -4.36 6.65 10.79
CA GLU A 92 -3.83 6.95 12.13
C GLU A 92 -2.39 6.47 12.28
N ASN A 93 -2.08 5.24 11.84
CA ASN A 93 -0.72 4.71 11.87
C ASN A 93 0.24 5.55 11.03
N ALA A 94 -0.19 6.02 9.85
CA ALA A 94 0.60 6.92 9.01
C ALA A 94 0.87 8.27 9.70
N ALA A 95 -0.12 8.85 10.37
CA ALA A 95 0.02 10.11 11.08
C ALA A 95 0.95 9.98 12.30
N VAL A 96 0.86 8.87 13.03
CA VAL A 96 1.76 8.57 14.15
C VAL A 96 3.19 8.34 13.64
N GLN A 97 3.35 7.59 12.55
CA GLN A 97 4.66 7.37 11.93
C GLN A 97 5.30 8.67 11.47
N GLN A 98 4.56 9.54 10.77
CA GLN A 98 5.06 10.84 10.33
C GLN A 98 5.56 11.68 11.51
N LYS A 99 4.83 11.71 12.63
CA LYS A 99 5.26 12.43 13.83
C LYS A 99 6.50 11.80 14.45
N ALA A 100 6.55 10.48 14.54
CA ALA A 100 7.70 9.76 15.07
C ALA A 100 8.96 10.03 14.23
N GLU A 101 8.86 10.02 12.90
CA GLU A 101 9.96 10.33 11.98
C GLU A 101 10.46 11.78 12.15
N ILE A 102 9.55 12.75 12.30
CA ILE A 102 9.92 14.15 12.57
C ILE A 102 10.67 14.29 13.91
N MET A 103 10.19 13.64 14.97
CA MET A 103 10.82 13.70 16.29
C MET A 103 12.17 12.96 16.29
N ALA A 104 12.25 11.82 15.60
CA ALA A 104 13.46 11.05 15.39
C ALA A 104 14.56 11.88 14.69
N GLU A 105 14.19 12.63 13.64
CA GLU A 105 15.12 13.52 12.94
C GLU A 105 15.63 14.65 13.85
N ASP A 106 14.76 15.26 14.66
CA ASP A 106 15.11 16.34 15.58
C ASP A 106 16.02 15.88 16.74
N GLU A 107 15.75 14.70 17.29
CA GLU A 107 16.52 14.11 18.40
C GLU A 107 17.74 13.27 17.95
N GLY A 108 17.85 12.99 16.65
CA GLY A 108 18.90 12.14 16.08
C GLY A 108 18.78 10.66 16.48
N VAL A 109 17.56 10.18 16.74
CA VAL A 109 17.25 8.81 17.17
C VAL A 109 16.50 8.08 16.05
N GLU A 110 16.64 6.77 15.90
CA GLU A 110 15.87 6.01 14.90
C GLU A 110 14.48 5.61 15.42
N VAL A 111 13.47 5.62 14.53
CA VAL A 111 12.13 5.12 14.84
C VAL A 111 12.18 3.60 15.02
N ASN A 112 11.80 3.11 16.20
CA ASN A 112 11.72 1.69 16.47
C ASN A 112 10.38 1.11 15.99
N PHE A 113 10.43 0.22 15.00
CA PHE A 113 9.26 -0.46 14.44
C PHE A 113 8.96 -1.75 15.23
N LEU A 114 7.74 -2.27 15.08
CA LEU A 114 7.43 -3.60 15.59
C LEU A 114 8.26 -4.66 14.89
N THR A 115 8.66 -5.67 15.67
CA THR A 115 9.25 -6.89 15.12
C THR A 115 8.18 -7.75 14.42
N GLU A 116 8.62 -8.67 13.55
CA GLU A 116 7.72 -9.60 12.85
C GLU A 116 6.88 -10.46 13.82
N GLU A 117 7.45 -10.82 14.98
CA GLU A 117 6.76 -11.59 16.01
C GLU A 117 5.65 -10.77 16.68
N GLU A 118 5.95 -9.54 17.11
CA GLU A 118 4.95 -8.64 17.71
C GLU A 118 3.83 -8.27 16.73
N ALA A 119 4.16 -8.10 15.45
CA ALA A 119 3.19 -7.81 14.40
C ALA A 119 2.20 -8.97 14.19
N ARG A 120 2.71 -10.22 14.22
CA ARG A 120 1.90 -11.45 14.11
C ARG A 120 0.98 -11.63 15.32
N ASP A 121 1.50 -11.49 16.53
CA ASP A 121 0.69 -11.63 17.76
C ASP A 121 -0.43 -10.59 17.80
N CYS A 122 -0.15 -9.36 17.38
CA CYS A 122 -1.16 -8.31 17.22
C CYS A 122 -2.17 -8.61 16.10
N ALA A 123 -1.81 -9.40 15.09
CA ALA A 123 -2.71 -9.81 14.01
C ALA A 123 -3.67 -10.90 14.48
N GLU A 124 -3.21 -11.87 15.29
CA GLU A 124 -4.05 -12.94 15.84
C GLU A 124 -5.19 -12.40 16.72
N MET A 125 -4.93 -11.34 17.49
CA MET A 125 -5.95 -10.66 18.30
C MET A 125 -7.07 -9.99 17.47
N ASN A 126 -6.87 -9.80 16.16
CA ASN A 126 -7.84 -9.16 15.25
C ASN A 126 -8.69 -10.16 14.46
N VAL A 127 -8.50 -11.47 14.69
CA VAL A 127 -9.35 -12.52 14.09
C VAL A 127 -10.54 -12.75 15.03
N PRO A 128 -11.79 -12.60 14.57
CA PRO A 128 -12.95 -12.87 15.42
C PRO A 128 -12.98 -14.36 15.80
N SER A 129 -13.21 -14.65 17.08
CA SER A 129 -13.42 -16.00 17.64
C SER A 129 -14.67 -16.68 17.06
#